data_AF-A0A286UC18-F1
#
_entry.id   AF-A0A286UC18-F1
#
_cell.length_a   1.000
_cell.length_b   1.000
_cell.length_c   1.000
_cell.angle_alpha   90.00
_cell.angle_beta   90.00
_cell.angle_gamma   90.00
#
_symmetry.space_group_name_H-M   'P 1'
#
loop_
_entity.id
_entity.type
_entity.pdbx_description
1 polymer ?
#
loop_
_entity_poly.entity_id
_entity_poly.type
_entity_poly.pdbx_seq_one_letter_code
_entity_poly.pdbx_strand_id
1 'polypeptide(L)'
;MFFSTARILAFSALLFAGSSSAAPIEIQRRDVWVPQIFTPTTGTVWSVGSNQTVTWDLSQKPENVTNPTGMVLLRKNGSSDLENPLAKGFNLTDGQVNVTVPNVESADDYQIVLFGDSGNFSLNFTITATSGF
;
A
#
# COMPACT_ATOMS: atom_id res chain seq x y z
N MET A 1 31.17 -86.22 -14.03
CA MET A 1 31.83 -84.94 -14.30
C MET A 1 30.80 -83.97 -14.87
N PHE A 2 30.43 -82.97 -14.07
CA PHE A 2 30.00 -81.59 -14.40
C PHE A 2 28.74 -81.37 -15.26
N PHE A 3 27.56 -81.06 -14.66
CA PHE A 3 27.01 -79.72 -14.28
C PHE A 3 26.85 -78.79 -15.51
N SER A 4 25.68 -78.20 -15.80
CA SER A 4 25.15 -77.07 -15.04
C SER A 4 23.75 -76.66 -15.50
N THR A 5 22.89 -76.34 -14.53
CA THR A 5 21.50 -75.88 -14.65
C THR A 5 21.39 -74.45 -15.19
N ALA A 6 20.41 -74.20 -16.05
CA ALA A 6 19.97 -72.87 -16.43
C ALA A 6 19.50 -72.08 -15.20
N ARG A 7 20.00 -70.85 -15.03
CA ARG A 7 19.47 -69.89 -14.04
C ARG A 7 19.18 -68.57 -14.75
N ILE A 8 17.89 -68.28 -14.85
CA ILE A 8 17.35 -67.00 -15.30
C ILE A 8 17.73 -65.97 -14.23
N LEU A 9 18.55 -64.98 -14.60
CA LEU A 9 18.78 -63.81 -13.76
C LEU A 9 17.63 -62.84 -13.96
N ALA A 10 16.74 -62.77 -12.97
CA ALA A 10 15.65 -61.82 -12.92
C ALA A 10 16.21 -60.39 -12.77
N PHE A 11 15.78 -59.48 -13.65
CA PHE A 11 16.02 -58.05 -13.55
C PHE A 11 15.09 -57.47 -12.47
N SER A 12 15.59 -57.24 -11.26
CA SER A 12 14.85 -56.53 -10.22
C SER A 12 15.09 -55.03 -10.36
N ALA A 13 14.20 -54.34 -11.09
CA ALA A 13 14.15 -52.88 -11.08
C ALA A 13 13.44 -52.41 -9.79
N LEU A 14 14.22 -52.00 -8.79
CA LEU A 14 13.71 -51.30 -7.61
C LEU A 14 13.27 -49.89 -8.03
N LEU A 15 11.98 -49.73 -8.31
CA LEU A 15 11.35 -48.42 -8.46
C LEU A 15 11.22 -47.79 -7.07
N PHE A 16 12.15 -46.91 -6.70
CA PHE A 16 11.94 -45.99 -5.59
C PHE A 16 10.89 -44.97 -6.01
N ALA A 17 9.62 -45.24 -5.70
CA ALA A 17 8.58 -44.22 -5.74
C ALA A 17 8.78 -43.28 -4.53
N GLY A 18 9.65 -42.28 -4.69
CA GLY A 18 9.80 -41.20 -3.73
C GLY A 18 8.49 -40.41 -3.66
N SER A 19 7.74 -40.56 -2.57
CA SER A 19 6.56 -39.73 -2.32
C SER A 19 7.02 -38.32 -1.95
N SER A 20 6.97 -37.39 -2.90
CA SER A 20 7.14 -35.97 -2.60
C SER A 20 5.87 -35.45 -1.93
N SER A 21 5.88 -35.27 -0.61
CA SER A 21 4.82 -34.55 0.09
C SER A 21 5.02 -33.05 -0.11
N ALA A 22 4.38 -32.48 -1.13
CA ALA A 22 4.23 -31.04 -1.22
C ALA A 22 3.13 -30.60 -0.26
N ALA A 23 3.48 -29.93 0.84
CA ALA A 23 2.49 -29.27 1.67
C ALA A 23 1.84 -28.12 0.86
N PRO A 24 0.52 -27.93 0.94
CA PRO A 24 -0.12 -26.78 0.33
C PRO A 24 0.44 -25.52 0.97
N ILE A 25 1.08 -24.67 0.16
CA ILE A 25 1.42 -23.31 0.55
C ILE A 25 0.11 -22.52 0.48
N GLU A 26 -0.39 -22.08 1.63
CA GLU A 26 -1.47 -21.10 1.68
C GLU A 26 -0.93 -19.78 1.12
N ILE A 27 -1.19 -19.53 -0.17
CA ILE A 27 -0.88 -18.24 -0.78
C ILE A 27 -1.91 -17.25 -0.24
N GLN A 28 -1.58 -16.57 0.86
CA GLN A 28 -2.37 -15.42 1.28
C GLN A 28 -2.30 -14.38 0.16
N ARG A 29 -3.46 -14.07 -0.41
CA ARG A 29 -3.60 -13.02 -1.43
C ARG A 29 -3.14 -11.71 -0.80
N ARG A 30 -2.07 -11.12 -1.34
CA ARG A 30 -1.64 -9.77 -0.94
C ARG A 30 -2.65 -8.81 -1.54
N ASP A 31 -3.63 -8.42 -0.75
CA ASP A 31 -4.63 -7.45 -1.19
C ASP A 31 -4.02 -6.05 -1.17
N VAL A 32 -4.02 -5.41 -2.33
CA VAL A 32 -3.63 -4.01 -2.46
C VAL A 32 -4.70 -3.17 -1.75
N TRP A 33 -4.30 -2.48 -0.69
CA TRP A 33 -5.21 -1.61 0.05
C TRP A 33 -5.18 -0.18 -0.51
N VAL A 34 -6.34 0.32 -0.94
CA VAL A 34 -6.54 1.68 -1.46
C VAL A 34 -7.58 2.39 -0.57
N PRO A 35 -7.19 2.89 0.61
CA PRO A 35 -8.16 3.51 1.53
C PRO A 35 -8.75 4.79 0.94
N GLN A 36 -10.07 4.96 1.05
CA GLN A 36 -10.75 6.19 0.65
C GLN A 36 -10.38 7.32 1.61
N ILE A 37 -9.93 8.47 1.08
CA ILE A 37 -9.66 9.65 1.89
C ILE A 37 -10.99 10.33 2.25
N PHE A 38 -11.23 10.57 3.54
CA PHE A 38 -12.42 11.26 4.04
C PHE A 38 -12.18 12.75 4.28
N THR A 39 -10.98 13.17 4.64
CA THR A 39 -10.63 14.58 4.79
C THR A 39 -9.26 14.82 4.15
N PRO A 40 -9.11 15.86 3.30
CA PRO A 40 -10.10 16.87 2.92
C PRO A 40 -11.16 16.38 1.92
N THR A 41 -12.28 17.11 1.84
CA THR A 41 -13.35 16.93 0.84
C THR A 41 -13.60 18.22 0.05
N THR A 42 -14.45 18.15 -0.98
CA THR A 42 -14.94 19.34 -1.68
C THR A 42 -15.54 20.36 -0.70
N GLY A 43 -15.07 21.61 -0.80
CA GLY A 43 -15.47 22.71 0.09
C GLY A 43 -14.64 22.82 1.37
N THR A 44 -13.71 21.88 1.63
CA THR A 44 -12.72 22.05 2.71
C THR A 44 -11.77 23.20 2.36
N VAL A 45 -11.49 24.08 3.33
CA VAL A 45 -10.56 25.20 3.19
C VAL A 45 -9.46 25.08 4.24
N TRP A 46 -8.21 25.07 3.77
CA TRP A 46 -7.01 25.03 4.61
C TRP A 46 -6.23 26.33 4.51
N SER A 47 -5.82 26.88 5.64
CA SER A 47 -4.94 28.06 5.67
C SER A 47 -3.48 27.63 5.65
N VAL A 48 -2.65 28.31 4.85
CA VAL A 48 -1.19 28.11 4.84
C VAL A 48 -0.60 28.21 6.26
N GLY A 49 0.25 27.26 6.63
CA GLY A 49 0.90 27.18 7.94
C GLY A 49 0.03 26.60 9.06
N SER A 50 -1.26 26.34 8.81
CA SER A 50 -2.11 25.66 9.78
C SER A 50 -1.77 24.16 9.88
N ASN A 51 -2.07 23.56 11.04
CA ASN A 51 -2.02 22.12 11.20
C ASN A 51 -3.39 21.53 10.88
N GLN A 52 -3.42 20.56 9.97
CA GLN A 52 -4.63 19.94 9.45
C GLN A 52 -4.56 18.43 9.61
N THR A 53 -5.70 17.77 9.69
CA THR A 53 -5.76 16.31 9.80
C THR A 53 -6.28 15.72 8.50
N VAL A 54 -5.47 14.87 7.88
CA VAL A 54 -5.90 13.99 6.79
C VAL A 54 -6.46 12.72 7.42
N THR A 55 -7.62 12.26 6.96
CA THR A 55 -8.28 11.05 7.46
C THR A 55 -8.69 10.14 6.30
N TRP A 56 -8.74 8.84 6.56
CA TRP A 56 -9.13 7.84 5.56
C TRP A 56 -9.89 6.67 6.17
N ASP A 57 -10.59 5.93 5.31
CA ASP A 57 -11.42 4.80 5.68
C ASP A 57 -10.59 3.54 6.00
N LEU A 58 -10.90 2.92 7.14
CA LEU A 58 -10.34 1.65 7.58
C LEU A 58 -11.31 0.46 7.39
N SER A 59 -12.54 0.70 6.94
CA SER A 59 -13.60 -0.32 6.86
C SER A 59 -13.27 -1.49 5.93
N GLN A 60 -12.45 -1.25 4.90
CA GLN A 60 -11.99 -2.23 3.91
C GLN A 60 -10.51 -2.61 4.10
N LYS A 61 -9.93 -2.38 5.29
CA LYS A 61 -8.54 -2.73 5.57
C LYS A 61 -8.38 -4.27 5.52
N PRO A 62 -7.41 -4.80 4.75
CA PRO A 62 -7.13 -6.23 4.76
C PRO A 62 -6.59 -6.70 6.13
N GLU A 63 -6.61 -8.01 6.36
CA GLU A 63 -6.01 -8.61 7.56
C GLU A 63 -4.51 -8.30 7.63
N ASN A 64 -3.83 -8.43 6.48
CA ASN A 64 -2.40 -8.16 6.34
C ASN A 64 -2.17 -6.98 5.38
N VAL A 65 -1.64 -5.88 5.90
CA VAL A 65 -1.20 -4.72 5.11
C VAL A 65 0.27 -4.93 4.75
N THR A 66 0.59 -5.00 3.45
CA THR A 66 1.94 -5.37 3.00
C THR A 66 2.92 -4.22 3.17
N ASN A 67 2.46 -2.98 2.92
CA ASN A 67 3.19 -1.75 3.20
C ASN A 67 2.36 -0.84 4.11
N PRO A 68 2.51 -0.97 5.43
CA PRO A 68 1.79 -0.13 6.39
C PRO A 68 2.40 1.27 6.53
N THR A 69 3.52 1.57 5.87
CA THR A 69 4.20 2.86 6.01
C THR A 69 3.58 3.88 5.06
N GLY A 70 2.92 4.88 5.64
CA GLY A 70 2.21 5.92 4.91
C GLY A 70 3.07 7.10 4.48
N MET A 71 2.65 7.76 3.40
CA MET A 71 3.16 9.06 2.97
C MET A 71 2.01 9.91 2.40
N VAL A 72 2.01 11.20 2.73
CA VAL A 72 1.03 12.18 2.24
C VAL A 72 1.77 13.22 1.40
N LEU A 73 1.30 13.44 0.18
CA LEU A 73 1.79 14.51 -0.71
C LEU A 73 0.68 15.50 -1.02
N LEU A 74 1.09 16.73 -1.35
CA LEU A 74 0.21 17.70 -1.99
C LEU A 74 0.26 17.53 -3.50
N ARG A 75 -0.90 17.61 -4.16
CA ARG A 75 -1.05 17.55 -5.60
C ARG A 75 -1.85 18.75 -6.10
N LYS A 76 -1.47 19.28 -7.26
CA LYS A 76 -2.18 20.35 -8.00
C LYS A 76 -1.99 20.14 -9.49
N ASN A 77 -3.01 20.41 -10.31
CA ASN A 77 -2.94 20.30 -11.77
C ASN A 77 -2.34 18.98 -12.29
N GLY A 78 -2.66 17.87 -11.64
CA GLY A 78 -2.15 16.55 -12.01
C GLY A 78 -0.71 16.23 -11.58
N SER A 79 0.02 17.19 -11.02
CA SER A 79 1.39 17.01 -10.53
C SER A 79 1.42 16.86 -9.01
N SER A 80 2.17 15.88 -8.50
CA SER A 80 2.36 15.65 -7.06
C SER A 80 3.74 16.12 -6.62
N ASP A 81 3.83 16.79 -5.48
CA ASP A 81 5.11 17.24 -4.92
C ASP A 81 5.78 16.08 -4.17
N LEU A 82 6.61 15.32 -4.90
CA LEU A 82 7.34 14.17 -4.37
C LEU A 82 8.53 14.57 -3.48
N GLU A 83 9.06 15.78 -3.67
CA GLU A 83 10.25 16.25 -2.96
C GLU A 83 9.90 16.77 -1.55
N ASN A 84 8.68 17.27 -1.36
CA ASN A 84 8.22 17.86 -0.10
C ASN A 84 6.95 17.17 0.43
N PRO A 85 7.05 15.91 0.90
CA PRO A 85 5.93 15.22 1.52
C PRO A 85 5.41 15.99 2.74
N LEU A 86 4.09 16.12 2.86
CA LEU A 86 3.44 16.76 4.01
C LEU A 86 3.61 15.94 5.29
N ALA A 87 3.63 14.62 5.14
CA ALA A 87 3.98 13.65 6.18
C ALA A 87 4.50 12.36 5.56
N LYS A 88 5.38 11.65 6.26
CA LYS A 88 5.88 10.32 5.85
C LYS A 88 6.28 9.49 7.05
N GLY A 89 6.24 8.16 6.91
CA GLY A 89 6.71 7.24 7.94
C GLY A 89 5.69 6.96 9.05
N PHE A 90 4.44 7.36 8.88
CA PHE A 90 3.35 7.06 9.82
C PHE A 90 2.73 5.70 9.52
N ASN A 91 1.95 5.16 10.46
CA ASN A 91 1.25 3.89 10.25
C ASN A 91 -0.10 4.13 9.56
N LEU A 92 -0.28 3.53 8.38
CA LEU A 92 -1.50 3.67 7.59
C LEU A 92 -2.73 3.10 8.31
N THR A 93 -2.55 2.22 9.30
CA THR A 93 -3.66 1.69 10.10
C THR A 93 -4.19 2.67 11.14
N ASP A 94 -3.55 3.82 11.34
CA ASP A 94 -3.99 4.84 12.30
C ASP A 94 -5.24 5.59 11.81
N GLY A 95 -5.56 5.52 10.51
CA GLY A 95 -6.74 6.16 9.92
C GLY A 95 -6.64 7.68 9.77
N GLN A 96 -5.57 8.28 10.28
CA GLN A 96 -5.33 9.71 10.22
C GLN A 96 -3.86 10.09 10.37
N VAL A 97 -3.51 11.27 9.86
CA VAL A 97 -2.21 11.92 10.12
C VAL A 97 -2.37 13.43 10.13
N ASN A 98 -1.62 14.10 11.02
CA ASN A 98 -1.55 15.56 11.05
C ASN A 98 -0.48 16.06 10.08
N VAL A 99 -0.77 17.14 9.37
CA VAL A 99 0.11 17.78 8.40
C VAL A 99 0.13 19.28 8.59
N THR A 100 1.29 19.90 8.36
CA THR A 100 1.38 21.35 8.24
C THR A 100 1.14 21.75 6.79
N VAL A 101 0.21 22.67 6.57
CA VAL A 101 -0.10 23.17 5.22
C VAL A 101 1.09 23.98 4.70
N PRO A 102 1.69 23.62 3.55
CA PRO A 102 2.88 24.30 3.04
C PRO A 102 2.53 25.70 2.52
N ASN A 103 3.55 26.54 2.35
CA ASN A 103 3.38 27.85 1.74
C ASN A 103 3.20 27.73 0.22
N VAL A 104 1.94 27.74 -0.22
CA VAL A 104 1.54 27.64 -1.63
C VAL A 104 0.53 28.73 -1.98
N GLU A 105 0.38 29.02 -3.27
CA GLU A 105 -0.60 29.99 -3.76
C GLU A 105 -2.04 29.59 -3.39
N SER A 106 -2.91 30.58 -3.21
CA SER A 106 -4.32 30.31 -3.02
C SER A 106 -4.93 29.67 -4.28
N ALA A 107 -5.56 28.51 -4.14
CA ALA A 107 -6.32 27.86 -5.22
C ALA A 107 -7.30 26.81 -4.64
N ASP A 108 -8.24 26.34 -5.46
CA ASP A 108 -9.31 25.40 -5.11
C ASP A 108 -9.17 24.02 -5.76
N ASP A 109 -8.05 23.78 -6.44
CA ASP A 109 -7.76 22.56 -7.21
C ASP A 109 -6.70 21.66 -6.54
N TYR A 110 -6.47 21.83 -5.23
CA TYR A 110 -5.54 21.00 -4.49
C TYR A 110 -6.14 19.63 -4.18
N GLN A 111 -5.29 18.61 -4.15
CA GLN A 111 -5.62 17.25 -3.73
C GLN A 111 -4.55 16.70 -2.79
N ILE A 112 -4.96 15.83 -1.89
CA ILE A 112 -4.05 14.99 -1.13
C ILE A 112 -3.80 13.70 -1.91
N VAL A 113 -2.54 13.28 -1.95
CA VAL A 113 -2.18 11.91 -2.32
C VAL A 113 -1.78 11.14 -1.08
N LEU A 114 -2.49 10.05 -0.77
CA LEU A 114 -2.14 9.12 0.30
C LEU A 114 -1.49 7.88 -0.31
N PHE A 115 -0.25 7.60 0.06
CA PHE A 115 0.51 6.43 -0.36
C PHE A 115 0.63 5.38 0.75
N GLY A 116 0.61 4.12 0.35
CA GLY A 116 0.97 2.91 1.12
C GLY A 116 1.36 1.79 0.16
N ASP A 117 0.56 0.71 0.10
CA ASP A 117 0.64 -0.32 -0.95
C ASP A 117 0.25 0.22 -2.35
N SER A 118 -0.57 1.28 -2.38
CA SER A 118 -1.00 2.01 -3.57
C SER A 118 -1.19 3.49 -3.24
N GLY A 119 -1.45 4.32 -4.24
CA GLY A 119 -1.82 5.72 -4.09
C GLY A 119 -3.33 5.92 -4.23
N ASN A 120 -3.92 6.78 -3.39
CA ASN A 120 -5.27 7.32 -3.59
C ASN A 120 -5.28 8.85 -3.55
N PHE A 121 -6.26 9.47 -4.21
CA PHE A 121 -6.42 10.92 -4.26
C PHE A 121 -7.67 11.35 -3.49
N SER A 122 -7.57 12.46 -2.77
CA SER A 122 -8.75 13.11 -2.21
C SER A 122 -9.56 13.81 -3.31
N LEU A 123 -10.76 14.25 -2.95
CA LEU A 123 -11.46 15.28 -3.70
C LEU A 123 -10.66 16.59 -3.68
N ASN A 124 -10.95 17.46 -4.65
CA ASN A 124 -10.39 18.81 -4.70
C ASN A 124 -10.80 19.62 -3.48
N PHE A 125 -9.88 20.42 -2.95
CA PHE A 125 -10.10 21.31 -1.82
C PHE A 125 -9.32 22.61 -1.99
N THR A 126 -9.63 23.59 -1.15
CA THR A 126 -9.04 24.93 -1.23
C THR A 126 -7.90 25.09 -0.23
N ILE A 127 -6.79 25.64 -0.68
CA ILE A 127 -5.78 26.24 0.20
C ILE A 127 -5.84 27.75 0.01
N THR A 128 -5.88 28.49 1.10
CA THR A 128 -5.78 29.95 1.09
C THR A 128 -4.50 30.39 1.79
N ALA A 129 -3.78 31.33 1.17
CA ALA A 129 -2.71 32.03 1.85
C ALA A 129 -3.24 32.65 3.15
N THR A 130 -2.42 32.60 4.21
CA THR A 130 -2.74 33.33 5.44
C THR A 130 -2.78 34.81 5.09
N SER A 131 -3.91 35.47 5.35
CA SER A 131 -4.06 36.91 5.23
C SER A 131 -3.20 37.59 6.29
N GLY A 132 -1.91 37.71 6.01
CA GLY A 132 -0.94 38.49 6.77
C GLY A 132 -0.67 39.79 6.02
N PHE A 133 -0.95 40.90 6.71
CA PHE A 133 -0.85 42.30 6.30
C PHE A 133 0.43 42.70 5.55
#